data_AF-A0A4R9AQS1-F1
#
_entry.id   AF-A0A4R9AQS1-F1
#
_cell.length_a   1.000
_cell.length_b   1.000
_cell.length_c   1.000
_cell.angle_alpha   90.00
_cell.angle_beta   90.00
_cell.angle_gamma   90.00
#
_symmetry.space_group_name_H-M   'P 1'
#
loop_
_entity.id
_entity.type
_entity.pdbx_description
1 polymer ?
#
loop_
_entity_poly.entity_id
_entity_poly.type
_entity_poly.pdbx_seq_one_letter_code
_entity_poly.pdbx_strand_id
1 'polypeptide(L)'
;MNAPSGENAVPVDQPSDREAEKRRQYVAANRDRIRELNRLWRANHLDRARELNRDSMRRAEARRGREAEVRARGRERAKRWREEHPERKREYEQRWVAENREKVREYYNRYYEAHRDEVNSRAAARRDADPARTKEITRQWAERNKERRAELQRNRRRDTEVYRGELEANAAARRLKRSLSRAGLPPKLLHATTAAERRANEREADAYFNDPSRPEHLRQFTVFAESLTEHMLKNDARMREFAEAYAETRARMGLPPVPVENIVYARAVEIVAERMRRVDLLTGRDVAAAVRSTKAEVRREERQQQFNGLVKAIVVHFHQDSGRLGAEAEMENRARAHRGMPRVSAESLVVQRALQDVIERVPTSRLTTADARTAVRIAGLHIATSLESRDVVDQSVHRRALS
;
A
#
# COMPACT_ATOMS: atom_id res chain seq x y z
N MET A 1 33.41 -61.94 -51.21
CA MET A 1 34.75 -61.88 -51.85
C MET A 1 35.70 -61.19 -50.90
N ASN A 2 36.88 -61.80 -50.73
CA ASN A 2 38.06 -61.41 -49.93
C ASN A 2 38.00 -61.64 -48.41
N ALA A 3 38.52 -62.80 -48.01
CA ALA A 3 39.16 -63.07 -46.71
C ALA A 3 40.66 -62.66 -46.77
N PRO A 4 41.52 -63.05 -45.82
CA PRO A 4 41.72 -62.54 -44.46
C PRO A 4 43.15 -61.98 -44.27
N SER A 5 43.46 -61.30 -43.17
CA SER A 5 44.85 -61.10 -42.73
C SER A 5 44.92 -61.01 -41.21
N GLY A 6 45.32 -62.12 -40.62
CA GLY A 6 45.93 -62.14 -39.29
C GLY A 6 47.40 -61.73 -39.38
N GLU A 7 48.04 -61.73 -38.21
CA GLU A 7 49.48 -61.51 -37.94
C GLU A 7 49.94 -60.05 -37.84
N ASN A 8 49.95 -59.55 -36.59
CA ASN A 8 51.18 -59.45 -35.79
C ASN A 8 50.89 -58.70 -34.48
N ALA A 9 50.25 -59.38 -33.54
CA ALA A 9 50.21 -58.93 -32.15
C ALA A 9 51.33 -59.64 -31.40
N VAL A 10 52.47 -58.97 -31.25
CA VAL A 10 53.52 -59.38 -30.31
C VAL A 10 52.87 -59.52 -28.93
N PRO A 11 52.97 -60.68 -28.26
CA PRO A 11 52.47 -60.80 -26.90
C PRO A 11 53.31 -59.87 -26.02
N VAL A 12 52.72 -58.77 -25.58
CA VAL A 12 53.28 -58.00 -24.48
C VAL A 12 53.04 -58.86 -23.24
N ASP A 13 54.10 -59.46 -22.72
CA ASP A 13 54.10 -60.18 -21.44
C ASP A 13 53.44 -59.30 -20.38
N GLN A 14 52.18 -59.57 -20.08
CA GLN A 14 51.50 -58.99 -18.94
C GLN A 14 52.05 -59.71 -17.71
N PRO A 15 52.69 -59.02 -16.75
CA PRO A 15 53.19 -59.66 -15.54
C PRO A 15 52.00 -60.35 -14.87
N SER A 16 52.13 -61.67 -14.60
CA SER A 16 51.00 -62.47 -14.13
C SER A 16 50.37 -61.83 -12.89
N ASP A 17 49.06 -61.94 -12.70
CA ASP A 17 48.37 -61.36 -11.52
C ASP A 17 49.04 -61.75 -10.19
N ARG A 18 49.68 -62.93 -10.14
CA ARG A 18 50.50 -63.41 -9.02
C ARG A 18 51.73 -62.53 -8.75
N GLU A 19 52.37 -61.96 -9.77
CA GLU A 19 53.49 -61.04 -9.62
C GLU A 19 53.03 -59.66 -9.15
N ALA A 20 51.88 -59.19 -9.63
CA ALA A 20 51.26 -57.96 -9.15
C ALA A 20 50.86 -58.09 -7.67
N GLU A 21 50.33 -59.24 -7.26
CA GLU A 21 50.00 -59.55 -5.86
C GLU A 21 51.24 -59.68 -4.97
N LYS A 22 52.27 -60.43 -5.41
CA LYS A 22 53.56 -60.50 -4.70
C LYS A 22 54.19 -59.11 -4.52
N ARG A 23 54.09 -58.25 -5.54
CA ARG A 23 54.56 -56.86 -5.45
C ARG A 23 53.73 -56.04 -4.46
N ARG A 24 52.40 -56.20 -4.42
CA ARG A 24 51.54 -55.55 -3.41
C ARG A 24 51.87 -56.02 -2.00
N GLN A 25 52.07 -57.32 -1.80
CA GLN A 25 52.48 -57.92 -0.51
C GLN A 25 53.85 -57.40 -0.06
N TYR A 26 54.83 -57.33 -0.99
CA TYR A 26 56.14 -56.77 -0.72
C TYR A 26 56.08 -55.27 -0.33
N VAL A 27 55.29 -54.47 -1.05
CA VAL A 27 55.09 -53.05 -0.77
C VAL A 27 54.39 -52.83 0.58
N ALA A 28 53.42 -53.69 0.93
CA ALA A 28 52.73 -53.64 2.21
C ALA A 28 53.69 -53.98 3.38
N ALA A 29 54.47 -55.06 3.24
CA ALA A 29 55.43 -55.50 4.26
C ALA A 29 56.65 -54.56 4.42
N ASN A 30 57.06 -53.86 3.36
CA ASN A 30 58.23 -52.97 3.35
C ASN A 30 57.85 -51.49 3.25
N ARG A 31 56.63 -51.12 3.64
CA ARG A 31 56.06 -49.77 3.43
C ARG A 31 56.95 -48.67 3.99
N ASP A 32 57.46 -48.83 5.20
CA ASP A 32 58.27 -47.81 5.85
C ASP A 32 59.70 -47.76 5.31
N ARG A 33 60.30 -48.92 4.96
CA ARG A 33 61.58 -48.97 4.24
C ARG A 33 61.51 -48.29 2.87
N ILE A 34 60.43 -48.49 2.13
CA ILE A 34 60.18 -47.86 0.84
C ILE A 34 59.96 -46.34 1.01
N ARG A 35 59.28 -45.91 2.08
CA ARG A 35 59.13 -44.48 2.40
C ARG A 35 60.47 -43.82 2.74
N GLU A 36 61.30 -44.46 3.55
CA GLU A 36 62.64 -43.99 3.94
C GLU A 36 63.55 -43.88 2.70
N LEU A 37 63.58 -44.91 1.86
CA LEU A 37 64.31 -44.91 0.58
C LEU A 37 63.83 -43.80 -0.36
N ASN A 38 62.51 -43.60 -0.49
CA ASN A 38 61.96 -42.49 -1.29
C ASN A 38 62.28 -41.12 -0.68
N ARG A 39 62.34 -40.99 0.65
CA ARG A 39 62.70 -39.77 1.34
C ARG A 39 64.17 -39.42 1.08
N LEU A 40 65.08 -40.37 1.26
CA LEU A 40 66.51 -40.21 0.97
C LEU A 40 66.75 -39.93 -0.52
N TRP A 41 66.04 -40.63 -1.41
CA TRP A 41 66.15 -40.37 -2.85
C TRP A 41 65.68 -38.97 -3.22
N ARG A 42 64.54 -38.51 -2.69
CA ARG A 42 64.04 -37.13 -2.90
C ARG A 42 64.94 -36.06 -2.29
N ALA A 43 65.58 -36.35 -1.14
CA ALA A 43 66.54 -35.44 -0.53
C ALA A 43 67.81 -35.28 -1.39
N ASN A 44 68.31 -36.38 -1.96
CA ASN A 44 69.52 -36.38 -2.80
C ASN A 44 69.26 -35.99 -4.27
N HIS A 45 68.00 -36.06 -4.74
CA HIS A 45 67.62 -35.83 -6.15
C HIS A 45 66.42 -34.88 -6.28
N LEU A 46 66.39 -33.83 -5.45
CA LEU A 46 65.26 -32.89 -5.38
C LEU A 46 64.95 -32.25 -6.75
N ASP A 47 65.97 -31.81 -7.47
CA ASP A 47 65.81 -31.15 -8.77
C ASP A 47 65.34 -32.12 -9.85
N ARG A 48 65.84 -33.37 -9.84
CA ARG A 48 65.38 -34.42 -10.76
C ARG A 48 63.93 -34.83 -10.47
N ALA A 49 63.52 -34.84 -9.21
CA ALA A 49 62.13 -35.11 -8.82
C ALA A 49 61.19 -33.98 -9.27
N ARG A 50 61.62 -32.72 -9.16
CA ARG A 50 60.88 -31.55 -9.68
C ARG A 50 60.75 -31.60 -11.20
N GLU A 51 61.80 -31.97 -11.92
CA GLU A 51 61.80 -32.12 -13.37
C GLU A 51 60.82 -33.23 -13.83
N LEU A 52 60.88 -34.41 -13.20
CA LEU A 52 59.96 -35.51 -13.50
C LEU A 52 58.49 -35.15 -13.19
N ASN A 53 58.25 -34.35 -12.14
CA ASN A 53 56.92 -33.87 -11.82
C ASN A 53 56.41 -32.87 -12.88
N ARG A 54 57.24 -31.91 -13.30
CA ARG A 54 56.94 -30.97 -14.40
C ARG A 54 56.65 -31.70 -15.70
N ASP A 55 57.43 -32.73 -16.03
CA ASP A 55 57.20 -33.56 -17.21
C ASP A 55 55.93 -34.40 -17.11
N SER A 56 55.64 -34.95 -15.93
CA SER A 56 54.40 -35.70 -15.68
C SER A 56 53.17 -34.80 -15.84
N MET A 57 53.21 -33.58 -15.31
CA MET A 57 52.15 -32.58 -15.49
C MET A 57 51.99 -32.20 -16.97
N ARG A 58 53.08 -31.92 -17.69
CA ARG A 58 53.06 -31.66 -19.14
C ARG A 58 52.43 -32.81 -19.93
N ARG A 59 52.76 -34.07 -19.63
CA ARG A 59 52.14 -35.23 -20.28
C ARG A 59 50.67 -35.41 -19.90
N ALA A 60 50.29 -35.11 -18.66
CA ALA A 60 48.89 -35.15 -18.22
C ALA A 60 48.04 -34.08 -18.90
N GLU A 61 48.55 -32.86 -19.03
CA GLU A 61 47.93 -31.77 -19.78
C GLU A 61 47.82 -32.10 -21.27
N ALA A 62 48.87 -32.66 -21.87
CA ALA A 62 48.81 -33.11 -23.26
C ALA A 62 47.75 -34.21 -23.49
N ARG A 63 47.57 -35.13 -22.52
CA ARG A 63 46.47 -36.12 -22.57
C ARG A 63 45.11 -35.45 -22.47
N ARG A 64 44.92 -34.54 -21.50
CA ARG A 64 43.66 -33.78 -21.34
C ARG A 64 43.35 -32.95 -22.59
N GLY A 65 44.36 -32.34 -23.20
CA GLY A 65 44.25 -31.60 -24.45
C GLY A 65 43.79 -32.48 -25.61
N ARG A 66 44.43 -33.64 -25.82
CA ARG A 66 44.01 -34.60 -26.84
C ARG A 66 42.59 -35.12 -26.62
N GLU A 67 42.22 -35.46 -25.39
CA GLU A 67 40.85 -35.89 -25.08
C GLU A 67 39.82 -34.78 -25.30
N ALA A 68 40.15 -33.54 -24.93
CA ALA A 68 39.29 -32.39 -25.17
C ALA A 68 39.12 -32.13 -26.66
N GLU A 69 40.18 -32.28 -27.46
CA GLU A 69 40.15 -32.14 -28.90
C GLU A 69 39.31 -33.26 -29.56
N VAL A 70 39.47 -34.51 -29.14
CA VAL A 70 38.63 -35.62 -29.60
C VAL A 70 37.16 -35.37 -29.27
N ARG A 71 36.86 -34.90 -28.05
CA ARG A 71 35.49 -34.50 -27.65
C ARG A 71 34.98 -33.33 -28.48
N ALA A 72 35.81 -32.34 -28.79
CA ALA A 72 35.44 -31.18 -29.62
C ALA A 72 35.12 -31.61 -31.05
N ARG A 73 35.98 -32.42 -31.67
CA ARG A 73 35.73 -33.02 -32.99
C ARG A 73 34.45 -33.87 -32.99
N GLY A 74 34.19 -34.59 -31.90
CA GLY A 74 32.93 -35.33 -31.70
C GLY A 74 31.70 -34.42 -31.65
N ARG A 75 31.76 -33.30 -30.92
CA ARG A 75 30.68 -32.30 -30.88
C ARG A 75 30.42 -31.65 -32.23
N GLU A 76 31.48 -31.33 -32.97
CA GLU A 76 31.36 -30.75 -34.32
C GLU A 76 30.72 -31.74 -35.30
N ARG A 77 31.12 -33.02 -35.28
CA ARG A 77 30.44 -34.06 -36.09
C ARG A 77 28.98 -34.23 -35.72
N ALA A 78 28.65 -34.25 -34.43
CA ALA A 78 27.26 -34.33 -33.98
C ALA A 78 26.44 -33.07 -34.30
N LYS A 79 27.07 -31.89 -34.33
CA LYS A 79 26.45 -30.65 -34.77
C LYS A 79 26.13 -30.70 -36.26
N ARG A 80 27.12 -31.03 -37.10
CA ARG A 80 26.94 -31.20 -38.55
C ARG A 80 25.87 -32.24 -38.89
N TRP A 81 25.88 -33.39 -38.21
CA TRP A 81 24.86 -34.42 -38.40
C TRP A 81 23.44 -33.91 -38.08
N ARG A 82 23.27 -33.11 -37.02
CA ARG A 82 21.98 -32.50 -36.66
C ARG A 82 21.51 -31.44 -37.66
N GLU A 83 22.43 -30.73 -38.29
CA GLU A 83 22.14 -29.73 -39.33
C GLU A 83 21.77 -30.41 -40.65
N GLU A 84 22.47 -31.49 -41.02
CA GLU A 84 22.21 -32.28 -42.23
C GLU A 84 20.93 -33.13 -42.12
N HIS A 85 20.50 -33.52 -40.90
CA HIS A 85 19.36 -34.43 -40.67
C HIS A 85 18.33 -33.85 -39.68
N PRO A 86 17.67 -32.72 -40.01
CA PRO A 86 16.72 -32.05 -39.11
C PRO A 86 15.47 -32.90 -38.84
N GLU A 87 15.01 -33.69 -39.81
CA GLU A 87 13.82 -34.53 -39.68
C GLU A 87 14.06 -35.72 -38.74
N ARG A 88 15.18 -36.43 -38.90
CA ARG A 88 15.56 -37.54 -38.01
C ARG A 88 15.79 -37.09 -36.57
N LYS A 89 16.33 -35.88 -36.38
CA LYS A 89 16.43 -35.25 -35.06
C LYS A 89 15.04 -35.05 -34.44
N ARG A 90 14.09 -34.48 -35.19
CA ARG A 90 12.71 -34.28 -34.72
C ARG A 90 12.03 -35.60 -34.37
N GLU A 91 12.19 -36.63 -35.20
CA GLU A 91 11.64 -37.96 -34.93
C GLU A 91 12.24 -38.58 -33.66
N TYR A 92 13.56 -38.51 -33.51
CA TYR A 92 14.23 -39.00 -32.31
C TYR A 92 13.76 -38.25 -31.06
N GLU A 93 13.68 -36.92 -31.12
CA GLU A 93 13.16 -36.09 -30.02
C GLU A 93 11.70 -36.43 -29.70
N GLN A 94 10.85 -36.64 -30.70
CA GLN A 94 9.46 -37.04 -30.51
C GLN A 94 9.34 -38.41 -29.84
N ARG A 95 10.10 -39.40 -30.30
CA ARG A 95 10.13 -40.74 -29.69
C ARG A 95 10.65 -40.68 -28.25
N TRP A 96 11.73 -39.94 -28.01
CA TRP A 96 12.28 -39.76 -26.68
C TRP A 96 11.31 -39.08 -25.72
N VAL A 97 10.60 -38.03 -26.17
CA VAL A 97 9.57 -37.34 -25.37
C VAL A 97 8.37 -38.25 -25.12
N ALA A 98 7.96 -39.07 -26.09
CA ALA A 98 6.87 -40.03 -25.91
C ALA A 98 7.24 -41.09 -24.86
N GLU A 99 8.45 -41.65 -24.94
CA GLU A 99 8.97 -42.65 -23.99
C GLU A 99 9.28 -42.07 -22.61
N ASN A 100 9.68 -40.80 -22.52
CA ASN A 100 10.05 -40.13 -21.26
C ASN A 100 9.02 -39.06 -20.83
N ARG A 101 7.76 -39.22 -21.23
CA ARG A 101 6.70 -38.21 -21.03
C ARG A 101 6.52 -37.82 -19.56
N GLU A 102 6.63 -38.79 -18.65
CA GLU A 102 6.53 -38.55 -17.21
C GLU A 102 7.71 -37.76 -16.67
N LYS A 103 8.95 -38.11 -17.06
CA LYS A 103 10.16 -37.38 -16.64
C LYS A 103 10.15 -35.94 -17.15
N VAL A 104 9.69 -35.72 -18.39
CA VAL A 104 9.54 -34.38 -18.96
C VAL A 104 8.49 -33.59 -18.17
N ARG A 105 7.34 -34.20 -17.88
CA ARG A 105 6.29 -33.57 -17.07
C ARG A 105 6.80 -33.21 -15.68
N GLU A 106 7.49 -34.11 -15.01
CA GLU A 106 8.05 -33.90 -13.66
C GLU A 106 9.12 -32.81 -13.65
N TYR A 107 10.00 -32.77 -14.66
CA TYR A 107 10.97 -31.69 -14.82
C TYR A 107 10.26 -30.33 -14.94
N TYR A 108 9.25 -30.24 -15.80
CA TYR A 108 8.47 -29.01 -15.95
C TYR A 108 7.71 -28.68 -14.68
N ASN A 109 7.09 -29.64 -13.99
CA ASN A 109 6.38 -29.40 -12.73
C ASN A 109 7.32 -28.83 -11.67
N ARG A 110 8.51 -29.41 -11.48
CA ARG A 110 9.52 -28.87 -10.55
C ARG A 110 9.97 -27.46 -10.92
N TYR A 111 10.15 -27.20 -12.22
CA TYR A 111 10.46 -25.86 -12.70
C TYR A 111 9.34 -24.87 -12.42
N TYR A 112 8.08 -25.25 -12.69
CA TYR A 112 6.89 -24.43 -12.44
C TYR A 112 6.63 -24.20 -10.95
N GLU A 113 6.93 -25.17 -10.09
CA GLU A 113 6.82 -25.01 -8.63
C GLU A 113 7.85 -23.99 -8.12
N ALA A 114 9.11 -24.09 -8.56
CA ALA A 114 10.16 -23.17 -8.16
C ALA A 114 10.02 -21.76 -8.76
N HIS A 115 9.41 -21.62 -9.95
CA HIS A 115 9.31 -20.35 -10.69
C HIS A 115 7.86 -19.92 -10.94
N ARG A 116 6.94 -20.36 -10.09
CA ARG A 116 5.50 -20.13 -10.27
C ARG A 116 5.18 -18.65 -10.45
N ASP A 117 5.76 -17.83 -9.58
CA ASP A 117 5.49 -16.40 -9.54
C ASP A 117 6.12 -15.65 -10.71
N GLU A 118 7.32 -16.05 -11.15
CA GLU A 118 7.97 -15.49 -12.33
C GLU A 118 7.15 -15.78 -13.60
N VAL A 119 6.74 -17.04 -13.79
CA VAL A 119 5.97 -17.44 -14.98
C VAL A 119 4.60 -16.76 -14.99
N ASN A 120 3.93 -16.69 -13.84
CA ASN A 120 2.67 -15.98 -13.69
C ASN A 120 2.82 -14.48 -13.95
N SER A 121 3.88 -13.86 -13.43
CA SER A 121 4.18 -12.44 -13.64
C SER A 121 4.44 -12.13 -15.11
N ARG A 122 5.26 -12.95 -15.79
CA ARG A 122 5.53 -12.80 -17.23
C ARG A 122 4.27 -13.00 -18.08
N ALA A 123 3.43 -13.98 -17.72
CA ALA A 123 2.15 -14.19 -18.39
C ALA A 123 1.16 -13.03 -18.13
N ALA A 124 1.17 -12.47 -16.93
CA ALA A 124 0.33 -11.34 -16.56
C ALA A 124 0.77 -10.04 -17.25
N ALA A 125 2.07 -9.77 -17.29
CA ALA A 125 2.65 -8.63 -18.02
C ALA A 125 2.30 -8.69 -19.52
N ARG A 126 2.35 -9.87 -20.14
CA ARG A 126 1.92 -10.06 -21.53
C ARG A 126 0.43 -9.76 -21.75
N ARG A 127 -0.43 -10.13 -20.79
CA ARG A 127 -1.88 -9.84 -20.85
C ARG A 127 -2.18 -8.35 -20.69
N ASP A 128 -1.39 -7.66 -19.88
CA ASP A 128 -1.59 -6.23 -19.62
C ASP A 128 -1.02 -5.34 -20.71
N ALA A 129 0.06 -5.76 -21.38
CA ALA A 129 0.66 -5.02 -22.49
C ALA A 129 -0.29 -4.92 -23.70
N ASP A 130 -1.12 -5.94 -23.93
CA ASP A 130 -2.15 -5.92 -24.98
C ASP A 130 -3.44 -6.64 -24.53
N PRO A 131 -4.32 -5.92 -23.80
CA PRO A 131 -5.57 -6.48 -23.32
C PRO A 131 -6.55 -6.78 -24.46
N ALA A 132 -6.48 -6.04 -25.57
CA ALA A 132 -7.38 -6.20 -26.71
C ALA A 132 -7.09 -7.50 -27.46
N ARG A 133 -5.81 -7.75 -27.79
CA ARG A 133 -5.38 -9.00 -28.43
C ARG A 133 -5.60 -10.20 -27.54
N THR A 134 -5.42 -10.07 -26.23
CA THR A 134 -5.75 -11.15 -25.29
C THR A 134 -7.23 -11.53 -25.34
N LYS A 135 -8.13 -10.53 -25.35
CA LYS A 135 -9.58 -10.76 -25.49
C LYS A 135 -9.92 -11.40 -26.84
N GLU A 136 -9.28 -10.96 -27.91
CA GLU A 136 -9.48 -11.51 -29.25
C GLU A 136 -9.02 -12.97 -29.34
N ILE A 137 -7.81 -13.29 -28.89
CA ILE A 137 -7.30 -14.67 -28.82
C ILE A 137 -8.24 -15.55 -27.98
N THR A 138 -8.72 -15.04 -26.84
CA THR A 138 -9.67 -15.76 -25.99
C THR A 138 -10.99 -16.02 -26.72
N ARG A 139 -11.49 -15.03 -27.47
CA ARG A 139 -12.71 -15.15 -28.29
C ARG A 139 -12.53 -16.15 -29.42
N GLN A 140 -11.45 -16.04 -30.19
CA GLN A 140 -11.12 -16.96 -31.28
C GLN A 140 -10.93 -18.40 -30.77
N TRP A 141 -10.32 -18.58 -29.60
CA TRP A 141 -10.22 -19.88 -28.96
C TRP A 141 -11.61 -20.41 -28.58
N ALA A 142 -12.46 -19.58 -27.96
CA ALA A 142 -13.81 -19.95 -27.57
C ALA A 142 -14.71 -20.29 -28.76
N GLU A 143 -14.54 -19.60 -29.90
CA GLU A 143 -15.25 -19.86 -31.15
C GLU A 143 -14.80 -21.16 -31.83
N ARG A 144 -13.49 -21.45 -31.83
CA ARG A 144 -12.95 -22.72 -32.34
C ARG A 144 -13.24 -23.93 -31.44
N ASN A 145 -13.46 -23.70 -30.13
CA ASN A 145 -13.65 -24.76 -29.14
C ASN A 145 -15.09 -24.77 -28.57
N LYS A 146 -16.10 -24.45 -29.38
CA LYS A 146 -17.51 -24.41 -28.92
C LYS A 146 -17.98 -25.75 -28.34
N GLU A 147 -17.72 -26.85 -29.04
CA GLU A 147 -18.11 -28.19 -28.58
C GLU A 147 -17.38 -28.59 -27.31
N ARG A 148 -16.07 -28.33 -27.23
CA ARG A 148 -15.28 -28.58 -26.02
C ARG A 148 -15.79 -27.78 -24.82
N ARG A 149 -16.23 -26.54 -25.03
CA ARG A 149 -16.86 -25.74 -23.96
C ARG A 149 -18.22 -26.31 -23.55
N ALA A 150 -19.02 -26.77 -24.50
CA ALA A 150 -20.30 -27.42 -24.23
C ALA A 150 -20.11 -28.76 -23.49
N GLU A 151 -19.10 -29.54 -23.85
CA GLU A 151 -18.70 -30.77 -23.16
C GLU A 151 -18.23 -30.49 -21.74
N LEU A 152 -17.39 -29.47 -21.52
CA LEU A 152 -17.01 -29.05 -20.17
C LEU A 152 -18.23 -28.63 -19.33
N GLN A 153 -19.22 -27.96 -19.93
CA GLN A 153 -20.48 -27.65 -19.24
C GLN A 153 -21.31 -28.91 -18.94
N ARG A 154 -21.38 -29.87 -19.87
CA ARG A 154 -22.03 -31.17 -19.65
C ARG A 154 -21.36 -31.94 -18.52
N ASN A 155 -20.04 -32.00 -18.50
CA ASN A 155 -19.25 -32.63 -17.45
C ASN A 155 -19.44 -31.93 -16.09
N ARG A 156 -19.52 -30.59 -16.07
CA ARG A 156 -19.83 -29.85 -14.84
C ARG A 156 -21.23 -30.14 -14.30
N ARG A 157 -22.23 -30.34 -15.18
CA ARG A 157 -23.61 -30.71 -14.81
C ARG A 157 -23.77 -32.19 -14.46
N ARG A 158 -22.79 -33.03 -14.82
CA ARG A 158 -22.79 -34.47 -14.53
C ARG A 158 -22.65 -34.73 -13.03
N ASP A 159 -21.92 -33.87 -12.32
CA ASP A 159 -21.91 -33.84 -10.86
C ASP A 159 -23.12 -33.04 -10.36
N THR A 160 -24.17 -33.77 -9.99
CA THR A 160 -25.46 -33.18 -9.61
C THR A 160 -25.40 -32.42 -8.30
N GLU A 161 -24.55 -32.83 -7.36
CA GLU A 161 -24.44 -32.18 -6.04
C GLU A 161 -23.72 -30.84 -6.15
N VAL A 162 -22.57 -30.82 -6.84
CA VAL A 162 -21.82 -29.58 -7.08
C VAL A 162 -22.66 -28.60 -7.90
N TYR A 163 -23.30 -29.07 -8.97
CA TYR A 163 -24.15 -28.22 -9.80
C TYR A 163 -25.37 -27.68 -9.05
N ARG A 164 -26.01 -28.49 -8.19
CA ARG A 164 -27.10 -28.02 -7.32
C ARG A 164 -26.62 -26.96 -6.34
N GLY A 165 -25.47 -27.15 -5.70
CA GLY A 165 -24.84 -26.15 -4.83
C GLY A 165 -24.56 -24.83 -5.56
N GLU A 166 -24.05 -24.88 -6.79
CA GLU A 166 -23.85 -23.70 -7.64
C GLU A 166 -25.18 -22.97 -7.93
N LEU A 167 -26.25 -23.71 -8.22
CA LEU A 167 -27.58 -23.12 -8.46
C LEU A 167 -28.17 -22.48 -7.20
N GLU A 168 -28.04 -23.14 -6.04
CA GLU A 168 -28.50 -22.62 -4.76
C GLU A 168 -27.73 -21.35 -4.35
N ALA A 169 -26.40 -21.31 -4.54
CA ALA A 169 -25.58 -20.13 -4.31
C ALA A 169 -26.00 -18.95 -5.22
N ASN A 170 -26.26 -19.22 -6.51
CA ASN A 170 -26.77 -18.22 -7.45
C ASN A 170 -28.16 -17.70 -7.04
N ALA A 171 -29.06 -18.58 -6.59
CA ALA A 171 -30.37 -18.20 -6.09
C ALA A 171 -30.26 -17.36 -4.80
N ALA A 172 -29.37 -17.72 -3.88
CA ALA A 172 -29.08 -16.96 -2.67
C ALA A 172 -28.54 -15.55 -2.98
N ALA A 173 -27.58 -15.43 -3.91
CA ALA A 173 -27.05 -14.14 -4.35
C ALA A 173 -28.15 -13.24 -4.95
N ARG A 174 -29.07 -13.80 -5.75
CA ARG A 174 -30.23 -13.07 -6.29
C ARG A 174 -31.22 -12.66 -5.20
N ARG A 175 -31.47 -13.51 -4.19
CA ARG A 175 -32.29 -13.16 -3.03
C ARG A 175 -31.68 -12.01 -2.24
N LEU A 176 -30.37 -12.08 -1.95
CA LEU A 176 -29.64 -11.02 -1.25
C LEU A 176 -29.71 -9.69 -2.01
N LYS A 177 -29.45 -9.69 -3.33
CA LYS A 177 -29.55 -8.48 -4.15
C LYS A 177 -30.94 -7.82 -4.07
N ARG A 178 -32.01 -8.62 -4.11
CA ARG A 178 -33.39 -8.12 -3.96
C ARG A 178 -33.65 -7.60 -2.55
N SER A 179 -33.16 -8.27 -1.52
CA SER A 179 -33.29 -7.83 -0.12
C SER A 179 -32.62 -6.47 0.10
N LEU A 180 -31.37 -6.31 -0.36
CA LEU A 180 -30.63 -5.05 -0.27
C LEU A 180 -31.36 -3.91 -1.00
N SER A 181 -31.86 -4.19 -2.20
CA SER A 181 -32.65 -3.21 -2.96
C SER A 181 -33.94 -2.80 -2.25
N ARG A 182 -34.65 -3.72 -1.59
CA ARG A 182 -35.84 -3.37 -0.79
C ARG A 182 -35.49 -2.54 0.45
N ALA A 183 -34.33 -2.77 1.03
CA ALA A 183 -33.82 -2.00 2.17
C ALA A 183 -33.28 -0.61 1.76
N GLY A 184 -33.40 -0.21 0.49
CA GLY A 184 -32.83 1.05 -0.01
C GLY A 184 -31.30 1.09 -0.02
N LEU A 185 -30.65 -0.06 0.23
CA LEU A 185 -29.20 -0.15 0.23
C LEU A 185 -28.70 -0.25 -1.21
N PRO A 186 -27.69 0.54 -1.60
CA PRO A 186 -27.12 0.47 -2.93
C PRO A 186 -26.58 -0.95 -3.19
N PRO A 187 -26.73 -1.48 -4.41
CA PRO A 187 -26.13 -2.76 -4.76
C PRO A 187 -24.62 -2.65 -4.55
N LYS A 188 -23.97 -3.73 -4.11
CA LYS A 188 -22.51 -3.76 -3.95
C LYS A 188 -21.87 -3.25 -5.24
N LEU A 189 -21.31 -2.04 -5.19
CA LEU A 189 -20.46 -1.51 -6.24
C LEU A 189 -19.19 -2.35 -6.17
N LEU A 190 -19.18 -3.45 -6.92
CA LEU A 190 -17.92 -4.02 -7.36
C LEU A 190 -17.36 -2.96 -8.30
N HIS A 191 -16.58 -2.02 -7.76
CA HIS A 191 -15.66 -1.26 -8.59
C HIS A 191 -14.87 -2.32 -9.34
N ALA A 192 -15.23 -2.54 -10.60
CA ALA A 192 -14.64 -3.56 -11.43
C ALA A 192 -13.28 -3.02 -11.88
N THR A 193 -12.40 -2.74 -10.92
CA THR A 193 -11.02 -2.44 -11.20
C THR A 193 -10.48 -3.66 -11.91
N THR A 194 -10.06 -3.42 -13.14
CA THR A 194 -9.56 -4.51 -13.98
C THR A 194 -8.40 -5.17 -13.24
N ALA A 195 -8.15 -6.45 -13.50
CA ALA A 195 -7.02 -7.12 -12.86
C ALA A 195 -5.69 -6.40 -13.17
N ALA A 196 -5.61 -5.68 -14.29
CA ALA A 196 -4.48 -4.83 -14.65
C ALA A 196 -4.39 -3.59 -13.75
N GLU A 197 -5.49 -2.83 -13.59
CA GLU A 197 -5.54 -1.68 -12.69
C GLU A 197 -5.21 -2.06 -11.24
N ARG A 198 -5.73 -3.19 -10.74
CA ARG A 198 -5.38 -3.64 -9.38
C ARG A 198 -3.88 -3.85 -9.20
N ARG A 199 -3.22 -4.44 -10.19
CA ARG A 199 -1.76 -4.66 -10.18
C ARG A 199 -0.97 -3.38 -10.46
N ALA A 200 -1.55 -2.41 -11.16
CA ALA A 200 -0.95 -1.08 -11.30
C ALA A 200 -0.99 -0.35 -9.95
N ASN A 201 -2.16 -0.32 -9.31
CA ASN A 201 -2.35 0.28 -7.99
C ASN A 201 -1.50 -0.40 -6.91
N GLU A 202 -1.34 -1.72 -6.95
CA GLU A 202 -0.48 -2.46 -6.04
C GLU A 202 0.99 -2.06 -6.22
N ARG A 203 1.48 -1.97 -7.46
CA ARG A 203 2.84 -1.48 -7.74
C ARG A 203 3.04 -0.02 -7.33
N GLU A 204 2.05 0.84 -7.59
CA GLU A 204 2.08 2.25 -7.16
C GLU A 204 2.05 2.37 -5.63
N ALA A 205 1.25 1.54 -4.97
CA ALA A 205 1.21 1.46 -3.51
C ALA A 205 2.57 1.00 -2.96
N ASP A 206 3.14 -0.08 -3.50
CA ASP A 206 4.45 -0.58 -3.09
C ASP A 206 5.54 0.48 -3.31
N ALA A 207 5.53 1.16 -4.45
CA ALA A 207 6.46 2.27 -4.71
C ALA A 207 6.28 3.41 -3.70
N TYR A 208 5.03 3.75 -3.37
CA TYR A 208 4.69 4.80 -2.41
C TYR A 208 5.07 4.42 -0.96
N PHE A 209 4.80 3.19 -0.51
CA PHE A 209 5.06 2.74 0.86
C PHE A 209 6.53 2.37 1.13
N ASN A 210 7.26 1.95 0.10
CA ASN A 210 8.68 1.61 0.23
C ASN A 210 9.63 2.76 -0.14
N ASP A 211 9.12 3.97 -0.41
CA ASP A 211 9.96 5.15 -0.65
C ASP A 211 10.75 5.53 0.62
N PRO A 212 12.10 5.48 0.59
CA PRO A 212 12.94 5.82 1.74
C PRO A 212 12.80 7.27 2.23
N SER A 213 12.40 8.20 1.35
CA SER A 213 12.25 9.62 1.68
C SER A 213 10.92 9.94 2.39
N ARG A 214 9.97 9.02 2.36
CA ARG A 214 8.60 9.25 2.81
C ARG A 214 8.45 9.58 4.30
N PRO A 215 9.14 8.92 5.24
CA PRO A 215 9.02 9.30 6.65
C PRO A 215 9.44 10.75 6.91
N GLU A 216 10.49 11.20 6.23
CA GLU A 216 10.98 12.58 6.34
C GLU A 216 10.06 13.56 5.62
N HIS A 217 9.52 13.21 4.44
CA HIS A 217 8.48 13.99 3.75
C HIS A 217 7.26 14.23 4.65
N LEU A 218 6.73 13.17 5.26
CA LEU A 218 5.59 13.26 6.17
C LEU A 218 5.91 14.10 7.39
N ARG A 219 7.11 13.96 7.96
CA ARG A 219 7.55 14.79 9.09
C ARG A 219 7.61 16.27 8.69
N GLN A 220 8.21 16.60 7.56
CA GLN A 220 8.29 17.98 7.06
C GLN A 220 6.88 18.55 6.81
N PHE A 221 5.99 17.75 6.22
CA PHE A 221 4.61 18.16 5.97
C PHE A 221 3.86 18.46 7.27
N THR A 222 3.93 17.56 8.26
CA THR A 222 3.27 17.74 9.55
C THR A 222 3.79 18.98 10.27
N VAL A 223 5.11 19.12 10.40
CA VAL A 223 5.72 20.28 11.07
C VAL A 223 5.35 21.59 10.36
N PHE A 224 5.33 21.58 9.02
CA PHE A 224 4.93 22.75 8.23
C PHE A 224 3.45 23.10 8.45
N ALA A 225 2.55 22.12 8.36
CA ALA A 225 1.12 22.33 8.55
C ALA A 225 0.78 22.79 9.98
N GLU A 226 1.44 22.22 10.99
CA GLU A 226 1.28 22.64 12.40
C GLU A 226 1.81 24.05 12.62
N SER A 227 3.02 24.35 12.13
CA SER A 227 3.62 25.70 12.25
C SER A 227 2.78 26.75 11.53
N LEU A 228 2.24 26.42 10.36
CA LEU A 228 1.34 27.30 9.62
C LEU A 228 0.03 27.54 10.37
N THR A 229 -0.53 26.49 10.96
CA THR A 229 -1.77 26.59 11.75
C THR A 229 -1.56 27.40 13.01
N GLU A 230 -0.50 27.14 13.76
CA GLU A 230 -0.13 27.92 14.94
C GLU A 230 0.12 29.39 14.60
N HIS A 231 0.85 29.66 13.51
CA HIS A 231 1.13 31.02 13.06
C HIS A 231 -0.16 31.76 12.72
N MET A 232 -1.07 31.11 11.99
CA MET A 232 -2.37 31.68 11.64
C MET A 232 -3.22 31.94 12.89
N LEU A 233 -3.36 30.98 13.80
CA LEU A 233 -4.16 31.19 15.02
C LEU A 233 -3.64 32.35 15.88
N LYS A 234 -2.33 32.59 15.90
CA LYS A 234 -1.72 33.67 16.68
C LYS A 234 -1.75 35.04 15.98
N ASN A 235 -1.67 35.07 14.65
CA ASN A 235 -1.43 36.30 13.89
C ASN A 235 -2.52 36.64 12.86
N ASP A 236 -3.61 35.88 12.77
CA ASP A 236 -4.63 36.03 11.72
C ASP A 236 -5.16 37.47 11.59
N ALA A 237 -5.50 38.14 12.70
CA ALA A 237 -5.97 39.52 12.68
C ALA A 237 -4.94 40.49 12.04
N ARG A 238 -3.68 40.43 12.51
CA ARG A 238 -2.59 41.25 11.96
C ARG A 238 -2.30 40.95 10.49
N MET A 239 -2.44 39.68 10.10
CA MET A 239 -2.25 39.26 8.71
C MET A 239 -3.37 39.74 7.80
N ARG A 240 -4.62 39.79 8.31
CA ARG A 240 -5.76 40.37 7.58
C ARG A 240 -5.59 41.87 7.39
N GLU A 241 -5.22 42.61 8.43
CA GLU A 241 -4.94 44.05 8.33
C GLU A 241 -3.87 44.34 7.27
N PHE A 242 -2.78 43.58 7.27
CA PHE A 242 -1.76 43.67 6.23
C PHE A 242 -2.32 43.36 4.83
N ALA A 243 -3.09 42.28 4.70
CA ALA A 243 -3.63 41.84 3.41
C ALA A 243 -4.69 42.81 2.85
N GLU A 244 -5.50 43.43 3.70
CA GLU A 244 -6.45 44.49 3.33
C GLU A 244 -5.72 45.73 2.83
N ALA A 245 -4.73 46.22 3.59
CA ALA A 245 -3.91 47.35 3.17
C ALA A 245 -3.17 47.09 1.84
N TYR A 246 -2.68 45.87 1.65
CA TYR A 246 -2.04 45.44 0.40
C TYR A 246 -3.06 45.40 -0.76
N ALA A 247 -4.25 44.84 -0.54
CA ALA A 247 -5.31 44.76 -1.55
C ALA A 247 -5.79 46.15 -1.97
N GLU A 248 -5.97 47.08 -1.03
CA GLU A 248 -6.32 48.47 -1.31
C GLU A 248 -5.25 49.17 -2.14
N THR A 249 -3.98 49.02 -1.76
CA THR A 249 -2.85 49.61 -2.48
C THR A 249 -2.78 49.09 -3.92
N ARG A 250 -2.99 47.79 -4.10
CA ARG A 250 -3.06 47.14 -5.41
C ARG A 250 -4.22 47.68 -6.27
N ALA A 251 -5.39 47.90 -5.66
CA ALA A 251 -6.53 48.49 -6.34
C ALA A 251 -6.26 49.94 -6.78
N ARG A 252 -5.59 50.75 -5.94
CA ARG A 252 -5.17 52.11 -6.30
C ARG A 252 -4.20 52.15 -7.48
N MET A 253 -3.39 51.10 -7.66
CA MET A 253 -2.49 50.94 -8.81
C MET A 253 -3.17 50.39 -10.07
N GLY A 254 -4.48 50.11 -10.04
CA GLY A 254 -5.22 49.56 -11.18
C GLY A 254 -4.88 48.09 -11.50
N LEU A 255 -4.26 47.37 -10.57
CA LEU A 255 -3.94 45.95 -10.74
C LEU A 255 -5.18 45.08 -10.47
N PRO A 256 -5.27 43.87 -11.05
CA PRO A 256 -6.40 42.97 -10.83
C PRO A 256 -6.62 42.67 -9.33
N PRO A 257 -7.88 42.65 -8.87
CA PRO A 257 -8.19 42.39 -7.47
C PRO A 257 -7.81 40.94 -7.11
N VAL A 258 -7.22 40.77 -5.94
CA VAL A 258 -6.86 39.47 -5.38
C VAL A 258 -7.60 39.32 -4.06
N PRO A 259 -8.24 38.17 -3.78
CA PRO A 259 -8.92 37.95 -2.51
C PRO A 259 -7.96 38.12 -1.33
N VAL A 260 -8.37 38.91 -0.32
CA VAL A 260 -7.61 39.14 0.93
C VAL A 260 -7.16 37.82 1.55
N GLU A 261 -8.05 36.82 1.60
CA GLU A 261 -7.74 35.49 2.12
C GLU A 261 -6.54 34.85 1.40
N ASN A 262 -6.41 35.01 0.08
CA ASN A 262 -5.28 34.43 -0.65
C ASN A 262 -3.96 35.13 -0.30
N ILE A 263 -3.99 36.46 -0.10
CA ILE A 263 -2.82 37.24 0.31
C ILE A 263 -2.38 36.84 1.72
N VAL A 264 -3.33 36.69 2.66
CA VAL A 264 -3.07 36.24 4.03
C VAL A 264 -2.33 34.91 4.05
N TYR A 265 -2.87 33.89 3.38
CA TYR A 265 -2.28 32.55 3.40
C TYR A 265 -0.99 32.46 2.59
N ALA A 266 -0.85 33.21 1.49
CA ALA A 266 0.41 33.30 0.76
C ALA A 266 1.51 33.87 1.66
N ARG A 267 1.23 34.98 2.36
CA ARG A 267 2.18 35.61 3.27
C ARG A 267 2.52 34.72 4.46
N ALA A 268 1.55 34.01 5.01
CA ALA A 268 1.77 33.07 6.10
C ALA A 268 2.68 31.91 5.67
N VAL A 269 2.46 31.38 4.47
CA VAL A 269 3.32 30.34 3.88
C VAL A 269 4.75 30.84 3.70
N GLU A 270 4.94 32.06 3.18
CA GLU A 270 6.29 32.67 3.05
C GLU A 270 7.01 32.74 4.41
N ILE A 271 6.37 33.31 5.43
CA ILE A 271 6.97 33.47 6.76
C ILE A 271 7.34 32.11 7.38
N VAL A 272 6.46 31.12 7.27
CA VAL A 272 6.68 29.80 7.84
C VAL A 272 7.76 29.04 7.06
N ALA A 273 7.75 29.13 5.73
CA ALA A 273 8.76 28.51 4.88
C ALA A 273 10.16 29.11 5.13
N GLU A 274 10.28 30.43 5.28
CA GLU A 274 11.56 31.09 5.60
C GLU A 274 12.10 30.66 6.97
N ARG A 275 11.22 30.46 7.96
CA ARG A 275 11.59 30.03 9.30
C ARG A 275 12.03 28.57 9.34
N MET A 276 11.46 27.74 8.47
CA MET A 276 11.80 26.33 8.37
C MET A 276 12.98 26.14 7.42
N ARG A 277 14.20 25.97 7.97
CA ARG A 277 15.44 25.84 7.17
C ARG A 277 15.54 24.61 6.24
N ARG A 278 14.51 23.74 6.14
CA ARG A 278 14.49 22.50 5.33
C ARG A 278 13.04 22.09 4.99
N VAL A 279 12.52 22.57 3.86
CA VAL A 279 11.19 22.19 3.34
C VAL A 279 11.34 21.54 1.95
N ASP A 280 12.53 21.02 1.66
CA ASP A 280 12.97 20.68 0.30
C ASP A 280 12.22 19.50 -0.31
N LEU A 281 11.55 18.68 0.53
CA LEU A 281 10.75 17.55 0.08
C LEU A 281 9.29 17.94 -0.22
N LEU A 282 8.81 19.11 0.21
CA LEU A 282 7.42 19.49 -0.02
C LEU A 282 7.20 20.01 -1.43
N THR A 283 6.17 19.45 -2.07
CA THR A 283 5.70 19.96 -3.36
C THR A 283 4.70 21.08 -3.16
N GLY A 284 4.42 21.87 -4.21
CA GLY A 284 3.33 22.86 -4.17
C GLY A 284 1.97 22.26 -3.85
N ARG A 285 1.75 20.97 -4.16
CA ARG A 285 0.53 20.24 -3.78
C ARG A 285 0.44 20.03 -2.29
N ASP A 286 1.56 19.71 -1.64
CA ASP A 286 1.65 19.52 -0.20
C ASP A 286 1.41 20.84 0.53
N VAL A 287 2.05 21.93 0.09
CA VAL A 287 1.82 23.27 0.64
C VAL A 287 0.34 23.67 0.49
N ALA A 288 -0.27 23.44 -0.67
CA ALA A 288 -1.68 23.71 -0.87
C ALA A 288 -2.59 22.85 0.02
N ALA A 289 -2.20 21.61 0.31
CA ALA A 289 -2.93 20.74 1.24
C ALA A 289 -2.81 21.23 2.68
N ALA A 290 -1.62 21.65 3.12
CA ALA A 290 -1.39 22.27 4.41
C ALA A 290 -2.25 23.53 4.58
N VAL A 291 -2.26 24.43 3.59
CA VAL A 291 -3.10 25.64 3.59
C VAL A 291 -4.60 25.28 3.71
N ARG A 292 -5.09 24.28 2.98
CA ARG A 292 -6.49 23.83 3.11
C ARG A 292 -6.80 23.30 4.51
N SER A 293 -5.89 22.52 5.08
CA SER A 293 -6.02 22.01 6.46
C SER A 293 -6.04 23.15 7.47
N THR A 294 -5.09 24.08 7.38
CA THR A 294 -5.04 25.25 8.26
C THR A 294 -6.29 26.12 8.14
N LYS A 295 -6.82 26.34 6.92
CA LYS A 295 -8.08 27.05 6.72
C LYS A 295 -9.24 26.40 7.47
N ALA A 296 -9.31 25.07 7.45
CA ALA A 296 -10.35 24.33 8.15
C ALA A 296 -10.23 24.49 9.67
N GLU A 297 -9.01 24.36 10.21
CA GLU A 297 -8.76 24.50 11.65
C GLU A 297 -8.97 25.93 12.15
N VAL A 298 -8.47 26.95 11.44
CA VAL A 298 -8.70 28.36 11.80
C VAL A 298 -10.20 28.66 11.82
N ARG A 299 -10.96 28.21 10.81
CA ARG A 299 -12.42 28.41 10.79
C ARG A 299 -13.12 27.68 11.93
N ARG A 300 -12.65 26.49 12.31
CA ARG A 300 -13.18 25.73 13.43
C ARG A 300 -12.94 26.47 14.75
N GLU A 301 -11.74 26.98 14.96
CA GLU A 301 -11.38 27.73 16.16
C GLU A 301 -12.14 29.06 16.25
N GLU A 302 -12.23 29.82 15.15
CA GLU A 302 -13.06 31.04 15.07
C GLU A 302 -14.53 30.75 15.44
N ARG A 303 -15.10 29.67 14.88
CA ARG A 303 -16.47 29.24 15.19
C ARG A 303 -16.61 28.89 16.67
N GLN A 304 -15.64 28.19 17.25
CA GLN A 304 -15.65 27.84 18.67
C GLN A 304 -15.55 29.08 19.57
N GLN A 305 -14.71 30.05 19.20
CA GLN A 305 -14.58 31.32 19.92
C GLN A 305 -15.88 32.13 19.87
N GLN A 306 -16.50 32.27 18.70
CA GLN A 306 -17.81 32.92 18.57
C GLN A 306 -18.89 32.21 19.38
N PHE A 307 -18.89 30.87 19.37
CA PHE A 307 -19.83 30.06 20.15
C PHE A 307 -19.67 30.31 21.65
N ASN A 308 -18.43 30.24 22.17
CA ASN A 308 -18.13 30.49 23.57
C ASN A 308 -18.47 31.94 23.97
N GLY A 309 -18.15 32.90 23.10
CA GLY A 309 -18.50 34.30 23.28
C GLY A 309 -20.00 34.53 23.39
N LEU A 310 -20.79 33.88 22.53
CA LEU A 310 -22.24 33.94 22.56
C LEU A 310 -22.82 33.35 23.86
N VAL A 311 -22.38 32.16 24.26
CA VAL A 311 -22.80 31.53 25.53
C VAL A 311 -22.49 32.46 26.70
N LYS A 312 -21.26 32.96 26.79
CA LYS A 312 -20.84 33.87 27.86
C LYS A 312 -21.69 35.14 27.88
N ALA A 313 -21.95 35.74 26.72
CA ALA A 313 -22.73 36.97 26.63
C ALA A 313 -24.20 36.76 27.05
N ILE A 314 -24.82 35.63 26.70
CA ILE A 314 -26.18 35.27 27.16
C ILE A 314 -26.21 35.17 28.69
N VAL A 315 -25.25 34.44 29.28
CA VAL A 315 -25.18 34.25 30.75
C VAL A 315 -24.95 35.58 31.46
N VAL A 316 -24.04 36.42 30.96
CA VAL A 316 -23.79 37.76 31.53
C VAL A 316 -25.03 38.64 31.44
N HIS A 317 -25.69 38.69 30.28
CA HIS A 317 -26.91 39.49 30.08
C HIS A 317 -28.04 39.02 30.99
N PHE A 318 -28.21 37.69 31.18
CA PHE A 318 -29.15 37.16 32.15
C PHE A 318 -28.87 37.65 33.56
N HIS A 319 -27.63 37.60 34.03
CA HIS A 319 -27.31 38.04 35.39
C HIS A 319 -27.49 39.54 35.60
N GLN A 320 -27.31 40.34 34.56
CA GLN A 320 -27.52 41.80 34.60
C GLN A 320 -29.01 42.17 34.62
N ASP A 321 -29.83 41.48 33.81
CA ASP A 321 -31.22 41.84 33.55
C ASP A 321 -32.25 40.81 34.05
N SER A 322 -31.89 39.95 35.02
CA SER A 322 -32.71 38.78 35.39
C SER A 322 -34.16 39.11 35.75
N GLY A 323 -34.38 40.24 36.44
CA GLY A 323 -35.72 40.70 36.82
C GLY A 323 -36.58 41.13 35.62
N ARG A 324 -35.99 41.89 34.68
CA ARG A 324 -36.66 42.32 33.44
C ARG A 324 -37.01 41.12 32.57
N LEU A 325 -36.04 40.23 32.35
CA LEU A 325 -36.21 39.05 31.51
C LEU A 325 -37.26 38.09 32.09
N GLY A 326 -37.31 37.94 33.43
CA GLY A 326 -38.33 37.15 34.12
C GLY A 326 -39.75 37.72 33.91
N ALA A 327 -39.92 39.03 34.09
CA ALA A 327 -41.20 39.69 33.85
C ALA A 327 -41.67 39.56 32.38
N GLU A 328 -40.75 39.71 31.41
CA GLU A 328 -41.05 39.50 30.00
C GLU A 328 -41.45 38.05 29.69
N ALA A 329 -40.77 37.07 30.28
CA ALA A 329 -41.10 35.66 30.12
C ALA A 329 -42.48 35.30 30.69
N GLU A 330 -42.86 35.89 31.83
CA GLU A 330 -44.20 35.73 32.38
C GLU A 330 -45.28 36.36 31.49
N MET A 331 -45.05 37.57 30.98
CA MET A 331 -45.97 38.24 30.07
C MET A 331 -46.19 37.40 28.79
N GLU A 332 -45.13 36.84 28.22
CA GLU A 332 -45.22 35.94 27.06
C GLU A 332 -46.02 34.68 27.38
N ASN A 333 -45.81 34.06 28.55
CA ASN A 333 -46.60 32.90 28.97
C ASN A 333 -48.08 33.22 29.23
N ARG A 334 -48.40 34.42 29.74
CA ARG A 334 -49.78 34.90 29.88
C ARG A 334 -50.41 35.12 28.49
N ALA A 335 -49.69 35.74 27.56
CA ALA A 335 -50.15 35.92 26.18
C ALA A 335 -50.39 34.58 25.47
N ARG A 336 -49.51 33.59 25.66
CA ARG A 336 -49.71 32.22 25.18
C ARG A 336 -50.98 31.57 25.73
N ALA A 337 -51.22 31.69 27.03
CA ALA A 337 -52.43 31.17 27.66
C ALA A 337 -53.70 31.81 27.09
N HIS A 338 -53.71 33.13 26.87
CA HIS A 338 -54.82 33.82 26.21
C HIS A 338 -55.06 33.36 24.75
N ARG A 339 -54.02 32.87 24.07
CA ARG A 339 -54.12 32.28 22.72
C ARG A 339 -54.42 30.78 22.72
N GLY A 340 -54.68 30.17 23.89
CA GLY A 340 -54.91 28.72 24.01
C GLY A 340 -53.66 27.86 23.78
N MET A 341 -52.46 28.45 23.81
CA MET A 341 -51.20 27.73 23.67
C MET A 341 -50.67 27.24 25.02
N PRO A 342 -49.98 26.09 25.08
CA PRO A 342 -49.37 25.61 26.30
C PRO A 342 -48.29 26.58 26.79
N ARG A 343 -48.17 26.72 28.11
CA ARG A 343 -47.08 27.47 28.74
C ARG A 343 -45.75 26.75 28.50
N VAL A 344 -44.69 27.53 28.33
CA VAL A 344 -43.31 27.04 28.23
C VAL A 344 -42.59 27.35 29.55
N SER A 345 -41.52 26.63 29.88
CA SER A 345 -40.74 26.94 31.08
C SER A 345 -40.26 28.39 31.05
N ALA A 346 -40.39 29.09 32.18
CA ALA A 346 -39.97 30.48 32.30
C ALA A 346 -38.48 30.63 31.98
N GLU A 347 -37.65 29.68 32.44
CA GLU A 347 -36.22 29.62 32.15
C GLU A 347 -35.93 29.56 30.65
N SER A 348 -36.62 28.71 29.88
CA SER A 348 -36.41 28.62 28.44
C SER A 348 -36.77 29.92 27.72
N LEU A 349 -37.81 30.62 28.17
CA LEU A 349 -38.22 31.91 27.62
C LEU A 349 -37.22 33.02 27.95
N VAL A 350 -36.72 33.05 29.18
CA VAL A 350 -35.71 34.00 29.62
C VAL A 350 -34.43 33.85 28.80
N VAL A 351 -33.93 32.63 28.61
CA VAL A 351 -32.70 32.39 27.82
C VAL A 351 -32.92 32.73 26.35
N GLN A 352 -34.09 32.43 25.79
CA GLN A 352 -34.43 32.79 24.42
C GLN A 352 -34.46 34.31 24.24
N ARG A 353 -34.97 35.05 25.22
CA ARG A 353 -35.03 36.51 25.17
C ARG A 353 -33.65 37.14 25.35
N ALA A 354 -32.86 36.59 26.27
CA ALA A 354 -31.46 36.98 26.43
C ALA A 354 -30.63 36.75 25.15
N LEU A 355 -30.85 35.64 24.43
CA LEU A 355 -30.22 35.44 23.12
C LEU A 355 -30.61 36.55 22.13
N GLN A 356 -31.89 36.90 22.07
CA GLN A 356 -32.40 37.89 21.12
C GLN A 356 -31.78 39.28 21.35
N ASP A 357 -31.55 39.66 22.60
CA ASP A 357 -30.90 40.93 22.95
C ASP A 357 -29.39 40.94 22.65
N VAL A 358 -28.76 39.76 22.70
CA VAL A 358 -27.29 39.62 22.60
C VAL A 358 -26.82 39.34 21.17
N ILE A 359 -27.64 38.71 20.33
CA ILE A 359 -27.23 38.21 19.01
C ILE A 359 -26.75 39.31 18.05
N GLU A 360 -27.25 40.53 18.21
CA GLU A 360 -26.84 41.70 17.42
C GLU A 360 -25.50 42.31 17.89
N ARG A 361 -25.10 42.03 19.14
CA ARG A 361 -23.90 42.61 19.77
C ARG A 361 -22.68 41.70 19.71
N VAL A 362 -22.89 40.41 19.44
CA VAL A 362 -21.82 39.39 19.41
C VAL A 362 -21.59 38.91 17.98
N PRO A 363 -20.33 38.76 17.53
CA PRO A 363 -20.05 38.18 16.23
C PRO A 363 -20.60 36.75 16.11
N THR A 364 -21.54 36.54 15.20
CA THR A 364 -22.18 35.23 14.94
C THR A 364 -22.01 34.75 13.50
N SER A 365 -21.16 35.43 12.71
CA SER A 365 -20.98 35.20 11.27
C SER A 365 -20.51 33.79 10.88
N ARG A 366 -19.94 33.02 11.82
CA ARG A 366 -19.48 31.63 11.63
C ARG A 366 -20.39 30.59 12.28
N LEU A 367 -21.44 31.03 12.99
CA LEU A 367 -22.34 30.14 13.71
C LEU A 367 -23.53 29.73 12.83
N THR A 368 -23.90 28.46 12.94
CA THR A 368 -25.12 27.93 12.34
C THR A 368 -26.31 28.09 13.28
N THR A 369 -27.53 27.93 12.76
CA THR A 369 -28.74 27.91 13.60
C THR A 369 -28.72 26.78 14.64
N ALA A 370 -28.07 25.65 14.32
CA ALA A 370 -27.87 24.55 15.26
C ALA A 370 -26.90 24.92 16.40
N ASP A 371 -25.87 25.73 16.11
CA ASP A 371 -24.96 26.25 17.11
C ASP A 371 -25.67 27.20 18.06
N ALA A 372 -26.48 28.12 17.54
CA ALA A 372 -27.26 29.03 18.38
C ALA A 372 -28.21 28.28 19.34
N ARG A 373 -28.90 27.23 18.85
CA ARG A 373 -29.75 26.37 19.70
C ARG A 373 -28.93 25.64 20.76
N THR A 374 -27.73 25.17 20.41
CA THR A 374 -26.85 24.51 21.36
C THR A 374 -26.31 25.49 22.40
N ALA A 375 -25.96 26.71 21.99
CA ALA A 375 -25.52 27.78 22.89
C ALA A 375 -26.62 28.14 23.91
N VAL A 376 -27.87 28.29 23.46
CA VAL A 376 -29.04 28.52 24.35
C VAL A 376 -29.18 27.40 25.37
N ARG A 377 -29.10 26.14 24.95
CA ARG A 377 -29.20 25.00 25.87
C ARG A 377 -28.08 25.00 26.91
N ILE A 378 -26.83 25.24 26.49
CA ILE A 378 -25.69 25.30 27.41
C ILE A 378 -25.80 26.49 28.36
N ALA A 379 -26.17 27.66 27.85
CA ALA A 379 -26.41 28.85 28.67
C ALA A 379 -27.54 28.63 29.68
N GLY A 380 -28.63 27.97 29.26
CA GLY A 380 -29.74 27.61 30.14
C GLY A 380 -29.31 26.68 31.27
N LEU A 381 -28.45 25.70 31.00
CA LEU A 381 -27.87 24.85 32.06
C LEU A 381 -27.05 25.66 33.06
N HIS A 382 -26.19 26.58 32.58
CA HIS A 382 -25.43 27.46 33.47
C HIS A 382 -26.34 28.34 34.35
N ILE A 383 -27.39 28.90 33.74
CA ILE A 383 -28.36 29.75 34.44
C ILE A 383 -29.14 28.95 35.50
N ALA A 384 -29.62 27.75 35.17
CA ALA A 384 -30.32 26.87 36.10
C ALA A 384 -29.45 26.55 37.33
N THR A 385 -28.17 26.18 37.12
CA THR A 385 -27.25 25.92 38.25
C THR A 385 -27.00 27.16 39.12
N SER A 386 -27.03 28.37 38.54
CA SER A 386 -26.92 29.62 39.30
C SER A 386 -28.19 29.99 40.07
N LEU A 387 -29.37 29.55 39.62
CA LEU A 387 -30.63 29.73 40.34
C LEU A 387 -30.75 28.74 41.51
N GLU A 388 -30.42 27.46 41.29
CA GLU A 388 -30.40 26.44 42.34
C GLU A 388 -29.48 26.81 43.51
N SER A 389 -28.33 27.43 43.22
CA SER A 389 -27.40 27.91 44.26
C SER A 389 -27.92 29.11 45.05
N ARG A 390 -28.76 29.98 44.46
CA ARG A 390 -29.43 31.07 45.20
C ARG A 390 -30.50 30.54 46.15
N ASP A 391 -31.30 29.58 45.70
CA ASP A 391 -32.37 28.98 46.53
C ASP A 391 -31.81 28.28 47.78
N VAL A 392 -30.66 27.61 47.67
CA VAL A 392 -29.98 26.99 48.84
C VAL A 392 -29.46 28.04 49.82
N VAL A 393 -28.94 29.17 49.32
CA VAL A 393 -28.44 30.27 50.17
C VAL A 393 -29.61 30.96 50.89
N ASP A 394 -30.70 31.28 50.20
CA ASP A 394 -31.88 31.91 50.83
C ASP A 394 -32.55 30.99 51.88
N GLN A 395 -32.61 29.68 51.62
CA GLN A 395 -33.09 28.69 52.61
C GLN A 395 -32.17 28.61 53.85
N SER A 396 -30.86 28.77 53.68
CA SER A 396 -29.90 28.76 54.79
C SER A 396 -29.96 30.04 55.64
N VAL A 397 -30.23 31.20 55.00
CA VAL A 397 -30.41 32.49 55.70
C VAL A 397 -31.72 32.49 56.47
N HIS A 398 -32.80 31.93 55.91
CA HIS A 398 -34.09 31.82 56.61
C HIS A 398 -34.06 30.83 57.78
N ARG A 399 -33.26 29.75 57.71
CA ARG A 399 -33.05 28.86 58.88
C ARG A 399 -32.27 29.51 60.01
N ARG A 400 -31.38 30.47 59.71
CA ARG A 400 -30.55 31.16 60.71
C ARG A 400 -31.25 32.34 61.39
N ALA A 401 -32.37 32.81 60.83
CA ALA A 401 -33.21 33.87 61.41
C ALA A 401 -34.33 33.34 62.32
N LEU A 402 -34.47 32.01 62.45
CA LEU A 402 -35.47 31.32 63.28
C LEU A 402 -34.83 30.51 64.43
N SER A 403 -33.57 30.76 64.75
CA SER A 403 -32.89 30.36 65.99
C SER A 403 -32.36 31.61 66.68
#